data_AF-A0AAP2Z206-F1
#
_entry.id   AF-A0AAP2Z206-F1
#
_cell.length_a   1.000
_cell.length_b   1.000
_cell.length_c   1.000
_cell.angle_alpha   90.00
_cell.angle_beta   90.00
_cell.angle_gamma   90.00
#
_symmetry.space_group_name_H-M   'P 1'
#
loop_
_entity.id
_entity.type
_entity.pdbx_description
1 polymer ?
#
loop_
_entity_poly.entity_id
_entity_poly.type
_entity_poly.pdbx_seq_one_letter_code
_entity_poly.pdbx_strand_id
1 'polypeptide(L)'
;MKGNIGATITVESYADVAADRHLHDDDPQTVARELNEHGLKPDWIIAWVPGWVLEDKSIGTVDGSAHIISGRVDEEREKAICVVVGRAESWLPKSQIRIYRRVDPDGPLWIPQGDRDAEEVDC
;
A
#
# COMPACT_ATOMS: atom_id res chain seq x y z
N MET A 1 -11.88 -8.09 20.52
CA MET A 1 -10.42 -8.27 20.62
C MET A 1 -9.79 -7.36 19.59
N LYS A 2 -9.07 -6.30 19.99
CA LYS A 2 -8.30 -5.48 19.04
C LYS A 2 -6.99 -6.22 18.80
N GLY A 3 -6.97 -7.10 17.80
CA GLY A 3 -5.72 -7.69 17.32
C GLY A 3 -4.81 -6.55 16.92
N ASN A 4 -3.56 -6.58 17.37
CA ASN A 4 -2.57 -5.58 16.96
C ASN A 4 -2.39 -5.77 15.46
N ILE A 5 -3.03 -4.91 14.67
CA ILE A 5 -2.84 -4.81 13.23
C ILE A 5 -1.36 -4.46 13.05
N GLY A 6 -0.71 -4.81 11.94
CA GLY A 6 0.63 -4.27 11.65
C GLY A 6 0.64 -2.75 11.78
N ALA A 7 1.80 -2.08 11.74
CA ALA A 7 1.83 -0.64 11.96
C ALA A 7 0.86 0.08 10.99
N THR A 8 -0.32 0.46 11.49
CA THR A 8 -1.39 1.05 10.69
C THR A 8 -1.05 2.52 10.54
N ILE A 9 -0.85 2.92 9.30
CA ILE A 9 -0.64 4.31 8.93
C ILE A 9 -1.98 4.86 8.47
N THR A 10 -2.45 5.81 9.26
CA THR A 10 -3.66 6.56 8.99
C THR A 10 -3.36 7.64 7.95
N VAL A 11 -4.12 7.67 6.86
CA VAL A 11 -3.93 8.60 5.73
C VAL A 11 -5.14 9.50 5.60
N GLU A 12 -4.96 10.78 5.91
CA GLU A 12 -5.93 11.86 5.75
C GLU A 12 -5.68 12.61 4.44
N SER A 13 -4.42 12.74 4.05
CA SER A 13 -4.00 13.46 2.86
C SER A 13 -2.80 12.79 2.17
N TYR A 14 -2.50 13.21 0.95
CA TYR A 14 -1.29 12.78 0.25
C TYR A 14 0.00 13.13 1.02
N ALA A 15 -0.01 14.18 1.84
CA ALA A 15 1.14 14.54 2.64
C ALA A 15 1.53 13.45 3.65
N ASP A 16 0.57 12.66 4.14
CA ASP A 16 0.84 11.59 5.11
C ASP A 16 1.63 10.43 4.49
N VAL A 17 1.29 10.07 3.25
CA VAL A 17 2.04 9.05 2.49
C VAL A 17 3.39 9.61 2.02
N ALA A 18 3.43 10.84 1.53
CA ALA A 18 4.69 11.48 1.11
C ALA A 18 5.68 11.66 2.27
N ALA A 19 5.20 11.76 3.51
CA ALA A 19 6.03 11.87 4.71
C ALA A 19 6.53 10.51 5.25
N ASP A 20 6.01 9.37 4.76
CA ASP A 20 6.50 8.06 5.22
C ASP A 20 7.86 7.74 4.58
N ARG A 21 8.90 7.80 5.40
CA ARG A 21 10.30 7.53 5.01
C ARG A 21 10.57 6.14 4.41
N HIS A 22 9.62 5.20 4.46
CA HIS A 22 9.76 3.87 3.85
C HIS A 22 9.26 3.83 2.42
N LEU A 23 8.48 4.84 2.03
CA LEU A 23 8.00 5.00 0.66
C LEU A 23 9.04 5.82 -0.10
N HIS A 24 9.49 5.27 -1.23
CA HIS A 24 10.49 5.90 -2.07
C HIS A 24 9.96 6.02 -3.50
N ASP A 25 10.55 6.94 -4.27
CA ASP A 25 10.23 7.14 -5.68
C ASP A 25 8.72 7.27 -5.94
N ASP A 26 8.14 6.37 -6.74
CA ASP A 26 6.72 6.35 -7.11
C ASP A 26 5.82 5.68 -6.05
N ASP A 27 6.37 5.18 -4.93
CA ASP A 27 5.60 4.50 -3.89
C ASP A 27 4.50 5.38 -3.27
N PRO A 28 4.73 6.65 -2.87
CA PRO A 28 3.67 7.48 -2.30
C PRO A 28 2.51 7.68 -3.27
N GLN A 29 2.81 7.87 -4.56
CA GLN A 29 1.81 7.99 -5.61
C GLN A 29 1.05 6.69 -5.80
N THR A 30 1.77 5.55 -5.80
CA THR A 30 1.18 4.21 -5.89
C THR A 30 0.24 3.95 -4.72
N VAL A 31 0.67 4.19 -3.47
CA VAL A 31 -0.18 4.01 -2.28
C VAL A 31 -1.42 4.89 -2.36
N ALA A 32 -1.29 6.16 -2.74
CA ALA A 32 -2.44 7.06 -2.85
C ALA A 32 -3.43 6.63 -3.94
N ARG A 33 -2.93 6.13 -5.08
CA ARG A 33 -3.76 5.55 -6.15
C ARG A 33 -4.55 4.35 -5.65
N GLU A 34 -3.87 3.39 -5.01
CA GLU A 34 -4.51 2.18 -4.47
C GLU A 34 -5.51 2.51 -3.35
N LEU A 35 -5.22 3.50 -2.52
CA LEU A 35 -6.16 3.98 -1.49
C LEU A 35 -7.41 4.60 -2.09
N ASN A 36 -7.30 5.32 -3.21
CA ASN A 36 -8.46 5.85 -3.94
C ASN A 36 -9.29 4.74 -4.57
N GLU A 37 -8.66 3.72 -5.14
CA GLU A 37 -9.37 2.66 -5.85
C GLU A 37 -9.97 1.60 -4.91
N HIS A 38 -9.28 1.29 -3.82
CA HIS A 38 -9.58 0.14 -2.97
C HIS A 38 -9.59 0.44 -1.47
N GLY A 39 -9.10 1.60 -1.02
CA GLY A 39 -8.94 1.93 0.40
C GLY A 39 -10.22 1.96 1.24
N LEU A 40 -11.39 2.06 0.58
CA LEU A 40 -12.72 2.01 1.23
C LEU A 40 -13.33 0.60 1.27
N LYS A 41 -12.70 -0.39 0.62
CA LYS A 41 -13.17 -1.77 0.66
C LYS A 41 -12.82 -2.39 2.03
N PRO A 42 -13.80 -2.93 2.77
CA PRO A 42 -13.61 -3.35 4.15
C PRO A 42 -12.63 -4.52 4.31
N ASP A 43 -12.60 -5.40 3.31
CA ASP A 43 -11.75 -6.60 3.24
C ASP A 43 -10.52 -6.39 2.36
N TRP A 44 -10.11 -5.15 2.08
CA TRP A 44 -8.93 -4.86 1.27
C TRP A 44 -7.84 -4.18 2.10
N ILE A 45 -6.58 -4.42 1.73
CA ILE A 45 -5.42 -3.73 2.30
C ILE A 45 -4.51 -3.18 1.21
N ILE A 46 -3.90 -2.04 1.53
CA ILE A 46 -2.75 -1.49 0.83
C ILE A 46 -1.61 -1.53 1.84
N ALA A 47 -0.54 -2.25 1.52
CA ALA A 47 0.54 -2.45 2.47
C ALA A 47 1.91 -2.30 1.83
N TRP A 48 2.81 -1.66 2.55
CA TRP A 48 4.24 -1.73 2.26
C TRP A 48 4.82 -2.97 2.95
N VAL A 49 5.56 -3.75 2.17
CA VAL A 49 6.18 -5.00 2.58
C VAL A 49 7.67 -4.93 2.25
N PRO A 50 8.56 -5.17 3.22
CA PRO A 50 9.99 -5.19 2.96
C PRO A 50 10.36 -6.19 1.86
N GLY A 51 11.33 -5.86 1.01
CA GLY A 51 11.77 -6.73 -0.09
C GLY A 51 12.12 -8.15 0.37
N TRP A 52 12.88 -8.27 1.47
CA TRP A 52 13.24 -9.57 2.05
C TRP A 52 12.04 -10.39 2.55
N VAL A 53 10.92 -9.75 2.89
CA VAL A 53 9.68 -10.49 3.20
C VAL A 53 9.07 -11.01 1.90
N LEU A 54 9.05 -10.18 0.84
CA LEU A 54 8.46 -10.51 -0.46
C LEU A 54 9.23 -11.58 -1.23
N GLU A 55 10.55 -11.64 -1.10
CA GLU A 55 11.41 -12.65 -1.76
C GLU A 55 10.95 -14.09 -1.47
N ASP A 56 10.41 -14.34 -0.27
CA ASP A 56 9.90 -15.64 0.16
C ASP A 56 8.41 -15.86 -0.18
N LYS A 57 7.73 -14.89 -0.79
CA LYS A 57 6.29 -14.96 -1.06
C LYS A 57 5.98 -15.07 -2.55
N SER A 58 4.85 -15.71 -2.85
CA SER A 58 4.34 -15.87 -4.21
C SER A 58 3.34 -14.78 -4.63
N ILE A 59 3.29 -13.65 -3.93
CA ILE A 59 2.41 -12.52 -4.26
C ILE A 59 3.19 -11.47 -5.05
N GLY A 60 2.52 -10.86 -6.04
CA GLY A 60 3.07 -9.74 -6.79
C GLY A 60 2.88 -8.40 -6.08
N THR A 61 3.72 -7.44 -6.43
CA THR A 61 3.55 -6.03 -6.05
C THR A 61 2.70 -5.29 -7.08
N VAL A 62 2.22 -4.11 -6.70
CA VAL A 62 1.50 -3.19 -7.58
C VAL A 62 2.45 -2.60 -8.61
N ASP A 63 1.99 -2.43 -9.85
CA ASP A 63 2.75 -1.78 -10.92
C ASP A 63 3.24 -0.39 -10.49
N GLY A 64 4.55 -0.17 -10.64
CA GLY A 64 5.23 1.05 -10.20
C GLY A 64 5.88 0.96 -8.82
N SER A 65 5.83 -0.19 -8.15
CA SER A 65 6.48 -0.40 -6.85
C SER A 65 7.08 -1.80 -6.69
N ALA A 66 8.21 -1.88 -5.97
CA ALA A 66 8.83 -3.13 -5.53
C ALA A 66 8.41 -3.56 -4.11
N HIS A 67 7.60 -2.76 -3.41
CA HIS A 67 7.27 -2.98 -2.01
C HIS A 67 5.78 -2.88 -1.68
N ILE A 68 4.98 -2.26 -2.54
CA ILE A 68 3.56 -2.09 -2.30
C ILE A 68 2.78 -3.29 -2.82
N ILE A 69 1.95 -3.85 -1.96
CA ILE A 69 0.91 -4.80 -2.34
C ILE A 69 -0.46 -4.18 -2.16
N SER A 70 -1.41 -4.66 -2.96
CA SER A 70 -2.82 -4.29 -2.89
C SER A 70 -3.63 -5.58 -3.08
N GLY A 71 -4.42 -5.95 -2.08
CA GLY A 71 -5.12 -7.23 -2.11
C GLY A 71 -6.19 -7.40 -1.05
N ARG A 72 -6.96 -8.47 -1.21
CA ARG A 72 -8.04 -8.84 -0.28
C ARG A 72 -7.47 -9.56 0.93
N VAL A 73 -7.92 -9.22 2.12
CA VAL A 73 -7.69 -9.96 3.35
C VAL A 73 -8.64 -11.15 3.37
N ASP A 74 -8.09 -12.36 3.40
CA ASP A 74 -8.90 -13.58 3.51
C ASP A 74 -9.04 -14.03 4.96
N GLU A 75 -7.93 -14.02 5.70
CA GLU A 75 -7.89 -14.42 7.11
C GLU A 75 -6.96 -13.49 7.91
N GLU A 76 -7.32 -13.19 9.15
CA GLU A 76 -6.47 -12.46 10.09
C GLU A 76 -6.18 -13.31 11.32
N ARG A 77 -4.90 -13.40 11.69
CA ARG A 77 -4.42 -14.02 12.93
C ARG A 77 -3.75 -12.99 13.82
N GLU A 78 -3.45 -13.38 15.06
CA GLU A 78 -2.82 -12.50 16.04
C GLU A 78 -1.56 -11.80 15.50
N LYS A 79 -0.69 -12.55 14.81
CA LYS A 79 0.63 -12.08 14.36
C LYS A 79 0.80 -11.96 12.84
N ALA A 80 -0.20 -12.36 12.06
CA ALA A 80 -0.11 -12.40 10.61
C ALA A 80 -1.46 -12.12 9.93
N ILE A 81 -1.42 -11.68 8.67
CA ILE A 81 -2.59 -11.47 7.82
C ILE A 81 -2.39 -12.29 6.56
N CYS A 82 -3.41 -13.05 6.17
CA CYS A 82 -3.46 -13.75 4.90
C CYS A 82 -4.05 -12.83 3.85
N VAL A 83 -3.29 -12.60 2.78
CA VAL A 83 -3.65 -11.65 1.73
C VAL A 83 -3.68 -12.39 0.39
N VAL A 84 -4.75 -12.15 -0.36
CA VAL A 84 -4.96 -12.66 -1.70
C VAL A 84 -4.72 -11.54 -2.70
N VAL A 85 -3.71 -11.72 -3.54
CA VAL A 85 -3.34 -10.81 -4.64
C VAL A 85 -3.52 -11.57 -5.95
N GLY A 86 -4.55 -11.20 -6.73
CA GLY A 86 -4.95 -11.94 -7.92
C GLY A 86 -5.38 -13.37 -7.59
N ARG A 87 -4.54 -14.36 -7.93
CA ARG A 87 -4.75 -15.79 -7.63
C ARG A 87 -3.79 -16.34 -6.57
N ALA A 88 -2.84 -15.52 -6.12
CA ALA A 88 -1.85 -15.92 -5.14
C ALA A 88 -2.31 -15.53 -3.74
N GLU A 89 -1.98 -16.37 -2.76
CA GLU A 89 -2.25 -16.15 -1.35
C GLU A 89 -0.93 -16.17 -0.58
N SER A 90 -0.79 -15.28 0.41
CA SER A 90 0.39 -15.27 1.27
C SER A 90 0.11 -14.73 2.65
N TRP A 91 0.75 -15.34 3.65
CA TRP A 91 0.78 -14.87 5.03
C TRP A 91 1.87 -13.82 5.24
N LEU A 92 1.46 -12.63 5.66
CA LEU A 92 2.33 -11.51 5.95
C LEU A 92 2.41 -11.28 7.46
N PRO A 93 3.63 -11.24 8.04
CA PRO A 93 3.80 -10.97 9.47
C PRO A 93 3.49 -9.51 9.78
N LYS A 94 2.53 -9.27 10.67
CA LYS A 94 2.07 -7.92 11.03
C LYS A 94 3.17 -7.02 11.54
N SER A 95 4.15 -7.58 12.26
CA SER A 95 5.27 -6.81 12.82
C SER A 95 6.25 -6.26 11.78
N GLN A 96 6.17 -6.72 10.52
CA GLN A 96 7.12 -6.35 9.47
C GLN A 96 6.49 -5.49 8.38
N ILE A 97 5.16 -5.38 8.35
CA ILE A 97 4.42 -4.67 7.30
C ILE A 97 3.83 -3.37 7.84
N ARG A 98 3.62 -2.42 6.92
CA ARG A 98 2.89 -1.17 7.18
C ARG A 98 1.60 -1.20 6.39
N ILE A 99 0.47 -0.90 7.04
CA ILE A 99 -0.84 -0.95 6.39
C ILE A 99 -1.38 0.47 6.30
N TYR A 100 -1.64 0.95 5.10
CA TYR A 100 -2.20 2.27 4.87
C TYR A 100 -3.72 2.19 4.89
N ARG A 101 -4.35 3.06 5.69
CA ARG A 101 -5.81 3.12 5.84
C ARG A 101 -6.27 4.55 5.70
N ARG A 102 -7.28 4.74 4.87
CA ARG A 102 -7.89 6.05 4.66
C ARG A 102 -8.84 6.39 5.81
N VAL A 103 -8.79 7.64 6.28
CA VAL A 103 -9.70 8.15 7.33
C VAL A 103 -10.99 8.68 6.75
N ASP A 104 -10.87 9.46 5.68
CA ASP A 104 -11.99 10.20 5.12
C ASP A 104 -12.54 9.47 3.88
N PRO A 105 -13.79 8.96 3.91
CA PRO A 105 -14.45 8.41 2.75
C PRO A 105 -14.98 9.47 1.77
N ASP A 106 -15.07 10.73 2.19
CA ASP A 106 -15.76 11.78 1.43
C ASP A 106 -14.82 12.43 0.40
N GLY A 107 -14.83 11.85 -0.81
CA GLY A 107 -14.07 12.33 -1.98
C GLY A 107 -12.82 11.50 -2.26
N PRO A 108 -12.03 11.78 -3.29
CA PRO A 108 -10.73 11.13 -3.51
C PRO A 108 -9.60 11.86 -2.75
N LEU A 109 -8.55 11.12 -2.34
CA LEU A 109 -7.25 11.71 -2.00
C LEU A 109 -6.74 12.49 -3.21
N TRP A 110 -6.49 13.78 -3.02
CA TRP A 110 -5.85 14.60 -4.03
C TRP A 110 -4.39 14.18 -4.17
N ILE A 111 -4.03 13.68 -5.36
CA ILE A 111 -2.67 13.25 -5.70
C ILE A 111 -2.05 14.34 -6.57
N PRO A 112 -0.89 14.90 -6.21
CA PRO A 112 -0.16 15.80 -7.10
C PRO A 112 0.12 15.09 -8.42
N GLN A 113 -0.32 15.68 -9.54
CA GLN A 113 0.16 15.27 -10.84
C GLN A 113 1.59 15.80 -10.96
N GLY A 114 2.59 14.90 -10.89
CA GLY A 114 3.94 15.28 -11.25
C GLY A 114 3.98 15.66 -12.72
N ASP A 115 4.49 16.85 -13.04
CA ASP A 115 4.85 17.22 -14.40
C ASP A 115 5.83 16.17 -14.95
N ARG A 116 5.32 15.20 -15.70
CA ARG A 116 6.12 14.27 -16.52
C ARG A 116 6.42 14.87 -17.90
N ASP A 117 6.40 16.20 -18.02
CA ASP A 117 6.74 16.95 -19.23
C ASP A 117 7.97 17.84 -18.98
N ALA A 118 9.15 17.23 -18.77
CA ALA A 118 10.41 17.97 -18.76
C ALA A 118 11.63 17.08 -19.11
N GLU A 119 11.64 16.48 -20.31
CA GLU A 119 12.79 15.97 -21.10
C GLU A 119 12.16 15.09 -22.20
N GLU A 120 12.25 15.31 -23.51
CA GLU A 120 13.30 15.86 -24.36
C GLU A 120 12.69 16.70 -25.51
N VAL A 121 13.15 17.94 -25.67
CA VAL A 121 13.27 18.57 -27.01
C VAL A 121 14.59 19.31 -27.05
N ASP A 122 15.66 18.55 -27.27
CA ASP A 122 16.92 19.11 -27.76
C ASP A 122 16.65 19.59 -29.20
N CYS A 123 16.71 20.91 -29.41
CA CYS A 123 16.60 21.56 -30.72
C CYS A 123 18.00 21.82 -31.30
#